data_AF-A0A0N0SLD0-F1
#
_entry.id   AF-A0A0N0SLD0-F1
#
_cell.length_a   1.000
_cell.length_b   1.000
_cell.length_c   1.000
_cell.angle_alpha   90.00
_cell.angle_beta   90.00
_cell.angle_gamma   90.00
#
_symmetry.space_group_name_H-M   'P 1'
#
loop_
_entity.id
_entity.type
_entity.pdbx_description
1 polymer ?
#
loop_
_entity_poly.entity_id
_entity_poly.type
_entity_poly.pdbx_seq_one_letter_code
_entity_poly.pdbx_strand_id
1 'polypeptide(L)'
;MDEQVGALLTAVLERNGLTPDDLISIWFTATPDLHSDFPAAAARKLGIVDVPLICAQELDIEGAMPRVVRVLAHIESDRSRADIAHVYLGAAAALRKDIAQ
;
A
#
# COMPACT_ATOMS: atom_id res chain seq x y z
N MET A 1 6.23 -11.20 2.19
CA MET A 1 6.12 -9.80 2.64
C MET A 1 6.76 -8.89 1.62
N ASP A 2 8.09 -8.90 1.54
CA ASP A 2 8.90 -8.01 0.70
C ASP A 2 8.44 -7.90 -0.76
N GLU A 3 8.37 -9.04 -1.47
CA GLU A 3 7.97 -9.09 -2.89
C GLU A 3 6.57 -8.52 -3.13
N GLN A 4 5.60 -8.86 -2.28
CA GLN A 4 4.20 -8.47 -2.45
C GLN A 4 3.99 -6.98 -2.12
N VAL A 5 4.68 -6.46 -1.10
CA VAL A 5 4.65 -5.02 -0.77
C VAL A 5 5.38 -4.22 -1.83
N GLY A 6 6.50 -4.72 -2.33
CA GLY A 6 7.22 -4.12 -3.46
C GLY A 6 6.33 -4.02 -4.71
N ALA A 7 5.70 -5.13 -5.10
CA ALA A 7 4.76 -5.15 -6.23
C ALA A 7 3.58 -4.18 -6.05
N LEU A 8 3.03 -4.08 -4.82
CA LEU A 8 1.96 -3.14 -4.51
C LEU A 8 2.43 -1.68 -4.69
N LEU A 9 3.58 -1.31 -4.13
CA LEU A 9 4.11 0.04 -4.22
C LEU A 9 4.46 0.42 -5.67
N THR A 10 5.12 -0.47 -6.41
CA THR A 10 5.40 -0.26 -7.84
C THR A 10 4.11 -0.02 -8.62
N ALA A 11 3.09 -0.86 -8.44
CA ALA A 11 1.82 -0.70 -9.12
C ALA A 11 1.07 0.58 -8.73
N VAL A 12 1.16 1.03 -7.47
CA VAL A 12 0.60 2.31 -7.01
C VAL A 12 1.28 3.48 -7.71
N LEU A 13 2.61 3.49 -7.78
CA LEU A 13 3.36 4.56 -8.44
C LEU A 13 3.07 4.59 -9.95
N GLU A 14 3.19 3.46 -10.63
CA GLU A 14 3.00 3.36 -12.08
C GLU A 14 1.59 3.76 -12.53
N ARG A 15 0.55 3.25 -11.86
CA ARG A 15 -0.86 3.53 -12.24
C ARG A 15 -1.28 4.96 -11.94
N ASN A 16 -0.54 5.67 -11.09
CA ASN A 16 -0.81 7.06 -10.77
C ASN A 16 0.18 8.04 -11.42
N GLY A 17 1.16 7.53 -12.19
CA GLY A 17 2.19 8.35 -12.81
C GLY A 17 3.07 9.08 -11.79
N LEU A 18 3.31 8.46 -10.64
CA LEU A 18 4.05 9.04 -9.52
C LEU A 18 5.50 8.55 -9.52
N THR A 19 6.36 9.40 -8.99
CA THR A 19 7.74 9.10 -8.62
C THR A 19 7.89 9.13 -7.09
N PRO A 20 9.00 8.64 -6.53
CA PRO A 20 9.26 8.77 -5.10
C PRO A 20 9.21 10.22 -4.59
N ASP A 21 9.60 11.20 -5.41
CA ASP A 21 9.63 12.62 -5.06
C ASP A 21 8.22 13.21 -4.81
N ASP A 22 7.18 12.56 -5.33
CA ASP A 22 5.79 12.98 -5.16
C ASP A 22 5.17 12.48 -3.84
N LEU A 23 5.90 11.64 -3.08
CA LEU A 23 5.41 11.03 -1.85
C LEU A 23 5.69 11.93 -0.64
N ILE A 24 4.65 12.28 0.11
CA ILE A 24 4.76 13.01 1.38
C ILE A 24 5.00 12.04 2.54
N SER A 25 4.25 10.94 2.60
CA SER A 25 4.40 9.89 3.62
C SER A 25 3.65 8.61 3.24
N ILE A 26 4.04 7.48 3.83
CA ILE A 26 3.32 6.20 3.66
C ILE A 26 3.01 5.56 5.01
N TRP A 27 1.75 5.18 5.17
CA TRP A 27 1.26 4.33 6.24
C TRP A 27 1.07 2.91 5.73
N PHE A 28 1.61 1.95 6.48
CA PHE A 28 1.38 0.54 6.27
C PHE A 28 0.54 -0.01 7.42
N THR A 29 -0.49 -0.79 7.10
CA THR A 29 -1.14 -1.66 8.09
C THR A 29 -0.97 -3.12 7.69
N ALA A 30 -0.80 -4.00 8.67
CA ALA A 30 -0.75 -5.45 8.44
C ALA A 30 -1.71 -6.15 9.40
N THR A 31 -2.38 -7.20 8.92
CA THR A 31 -3.22 -8.03 9.78
C THR A 31 -2.39 -8.71 10.88
N PRO A 32 -3.00 -8.99 12.06
CA PRO A 32 -2.27 -9.50 13.22
C PRO A 32 -1.59 -10.86 13.00
N ASP A 33 -1.99 -11.61 11.97
CA ASP A 33 -1.44 -12.92 11.61
C ASP A 33 -0.13 -12.84 10.79
N LEU A 34 0.41 -11.64 10.56
CA LEU A 34 1.67 -11.42 9.85
C LEU A 34 2.79 -10.98 10.81
N HIS A 35 3.81 -11.83 10.96
CA HIS A 35 4.95 -11.59 11.86
C HIS A 35 6.32 -11.68 11.19
N SER A 36 6.37 -11.85 9.87
CA SER A 36 7.60 -12.20 9.17
C SER A 36 8.58 -11.04 8.98
N ASP A 37 8.08 -9.80 8.82
CA ASP A 37 8.90 -8.62 8.53
C ASP A 37 8.07 -7.31 8.61
N PHE A 38 8.73 -6.15 8.63
CA PHE A 38 8.10 -4.84 8.49
C PHE A 38 7.84 -4.49 7.01
N PRO A 39 6.59 -4.13 6.62
CA PRO A 39 6.29 -3.73 5.24
C PRO A 39 7.17 -2.57 4.71
N ALA A 40 7.51 -1.62 5.58
CA ALA A 40 8.35 -0.47 5.22
C ALA A 40 9.74 -0.86 4.70
N ALA A 41 10.27 -2.05 5.04
CA ALA A 41 11.54 -2.53 4.53
C ALA A 41 11.54 -2.71 2.99
N ALA A 42 10.39 -3.11 2.42
CA ALA A 42 10.24 -3.25 0.98
C ALA A 42 10.31 -1.90 0.25
N ALA A 43 9.73 -0.85 0.83
CA ALA A 43 9.81 0.51 0.27
C ALA A 43 11.27 1.00 0.16
N ARG A 44 12.11 0.68 1.16
CA ARG A 44 13.53 1.05 1.14
C ARG A 44 14.30 0.40 -0.01
N LYS A 45 13.97 -0.84 -0.35
CA LYS A 45 14.58 -1.56 -1.48
C LYS A 45 14.16 -0.98 -2.85
N LEU A 46 13.02 -0.29 -2.90
CA LEU A 46 12.54 0.43 -4.09
C LEU A 46 13.13 1.85 -4.22
N GLY A 47 14.06 2.25 -3.35
CA GLY A 47 14.69 3.56 -3.40
C GLY A 47 13.92 4.67 -2.67
N ILE A 48 12.82 4.34 -1.97
CA ILE A 48 12.05 5.29 -1.16
C ILE A 48 12.78 5.48 0.19
N VAL A 49 13.87 6.27 0.20
CA VAL A 49 14.82 6.36 1.32
C VAL A 49 14.63 7.58 2.23
N ASP A 50 14.01 8.63 1.74
CA ASP A 50 13.83 9.92 2.41
C ASP A 50 12.36 10.21 2.80
N VAL A 51 11.41 9.41 2.28
CA VAL A 51 10.00 9.51 2.65
C VAL A 51 9.75 8.93 4.05
N PRO A 52 9.02 9.65 4.94
CA PRO A 52 8.56 9.14 6.22
C PRO A 52 7.62 7.93 6.06
N LEU A 53 7.94 6.83 6.74
CA LEU A 53 7.17 5.58 6.72
C LEU A 53 6.76 5.18 8.14
N ILE A 54 5.52 4.73 8.32
CA ILE A 54 5.08 4.16 9.60
C ILE A 54 4.30 2.86 9.36
N CYS A 55 4.50 1.89 10.24
CA CYS A 55 3.75 0.64 10.26
C CYS A 55 2.87 0.59 11.51
N ALA A 56 1.65 0.09 11.34
CA ALA A 56 0.72 -0.22 12.42
C ALA A 56 0.12 -1.61 12.21
N GLN A 57 -0.38 -2.20 13.29
CA GLN A 57 -1.23 -3.38 13.17
C GLN A 57 -2.63 -2.93 12.74
N GLU A 58 -3.23 -3.68 11.82
CA GLU A 58 -4.64 -3.55 11.48
C GLU A 58 -5.53 -4.04 12.61
N LEU A 59 -6.77 -3.57 12.63
CA LEU A 59 -7.83 -4.16 13.47
C LEU A 59 -7.95 -5.67 13.25
N ASP A 60 -8.14 -6.39 14.37
CA ASP A 60 -8.41 -7.83 14.38
C ASP A 60 -9.92 -8.07 14.37
N ILE A 61 -10.50 -8.18 13.17
CA ILE A 61 -11.95 -8.32 12.98
C ILE A 61 -12.27 -9.77 12.59
N GLU A 62 -13.23 -10.37 13.30
CA GLU A 62 -13.70 -11.73 13.02
C GLU A 62 -14.19 -11.85 11.57
N GLY A 63 -13.71 -12.89 10.86
CA GLY A 63 -14.07 -13.15 9.47
C GLY A 63 -13.40 -12.22 8.44
N ALA A 64 -12.51 -11.31 8.87
CA ALA A 64 -11.74 -10.49 7.94
C ALA A 64 -10.72 -11.32 7.15
N MET A 65 -10.31 -10.79 6.00
CA MET A 65 -9.32 -11.44 5.14
C MET A 65 -7.97 -11.55 5.86
N PRO A 66 -7.38 -12.76 5.98
CA PRO A 66 -6.10 -12.96 6.64
C PRO A 66 -4.93 -12.52 5.74
N ARG A 67 -3.77 -12.28 6.36
CA ARG A 67 -2.50 -11.97 5.68
C ARG A 67 -2.58 -10.82 4.67
N VAL A 68 -3.17 -9.70 5.10
CA VAL A 68 -3.31 -8.50 4.27
C VAL A 68 -2.35 -7.42 4.75
N VAL A 69 -1.62 -6.82 3.80
CA VAL A 69 -0.94 -5.53 3.99
C VAL A 69 -1.71 -4.47 3.23
N ARG A 70 -1.97 -3.34 3.87
CA ARG A 70 -2.57 -2.15 3.25
C ARG A 70 -1.57 -1.01 3.23
N VAL A 71 -1.76 -0.12 2.26
CA VAL A 71 -0.97 1.08 2.08
C VAL A 71 -1.90 2.27 1.97
N LEU A 72 -1.63 3.31 2.75
CA LEU A 72 -2.16 4.65 2.57
C LEU A 72 -0.99 5.59 2.31
N ALA A 73 -0.89 6.10 1.08
CA ALA A 73 0.13 7.05 0.69
C ALA A 73 -0.48 8.46 0.61
N HIS A 74 0.19 9.44 1.23
CA HIS A 74 -0.06 10.85 1.00
C HIS A 74 0.88 11.33 -0.10
N ILE A 75 0.34 12.01 -1.10
CA ILE A 75 1.04 12.36 -2.33
C ILE A 75 0.74 13.81 -2.71
N GLU A 76 1.67 14.45 -3.40
CA GLU A 76 1.41 15.64 -4.22
C GLU A 76 1.00 15.18 -5.63
N SER A 77 -0.09 15.72 -6.17
CA SER A 77 -0.56 15.38 -7.52
C SER A 77 -1.54 16.40 -8.07
N ASP A 78 -1.43 16.72 -9.37
CA ASP A 78 -2.40 17.54 -10.10
C ASP A 78 -3.69 16.78 -10.48
N ARG A 79 -3.73 15.45 -10.24
CA ARG A 79 -4.88 14.62 -10.58
C ARG A 79 -6.04 14.91 -9.65
N SER A 80 -7.26 14.89 -10.19
CA SER A 80 -8.44 14.95 -9.33
C SER A 80 -8.52 13.69 -8.47
N ARG A 81 -9.15 13.79 -7.29
CA ARG A 81 -9.35 12.63 -6.41
C ARG A 81 -10.08 11.47 -7.12
N ALA A 82 -10.98 11.78 -8.07
CA ALA A 82 -11.73 10.76 -8.81
C ALA A 82 -10.84 9.97 -9.79
N ASP A 83 -9.73 10.56 -10.23
CA ASP A 83 -8.83 9.93 -11.19
C ASP A 83 -7.76 9.06 -10.49
N ILE A 84 -7.62 9.15 -9.17
CA ILE A 84 -6.65 8.35 -8.42
C ILE A 84 -6.97 6.85 -8.53
N ALA A 85 -6.01 6.09 -9.03
CA ALA A 85 -6.12 4.65 -9.22
C ALA A 85 -5.66 3.93 -7.96
N HIS A 86 -6.63 3.50 -7.14
CA HIS A 86 -6.35 2.63 -6.00
C HIS A 86 -6.03 1.20 -6.44
N VAL A 87 -5.02 0.58 -5.84
CA VAL A 87 -4.47 -0.71 -6.27
C VAL A 87 -4.77 -1.81 -5.27
N TYR A 88 -5.30 -2.93 -5.77
CA TYR A 88 -5.60 -4.13 -5.01
C TYR A 88 -5.04 -5.33 -5.77
N LEU A 89 -4.16 -6.09 -5.12
CA LEU A 89 -3.46 -7.23 -5.71
C LEU A 89 -3.81 -8.53 -4.97
N GLY A 90 -3.62 -9.67 -5.64
CA GLY A 90 -3.87 -10.98 -5.08
C GLY A 90 -5.32 -11.15 -4.59
N ALA A 91 -5.49 -11.81 -3.44
CA ALA A 91 -6.81 -12.02 -2.84
C ALA A 91 -7.50 -10.71 -2.41
N ALA A 92 -6.73 -9.66 -2.11
CA ALA A 92 -7.25 -8.37 -1.67
C ALA A 92 -8.07 -7.65 -2.75
N ALA A 93 -7.96 -8.06 -4.03
CA ALA A 93 -8.87 -7.61 -5.09
C ALA A 93 -10.35 -7.81 -4.72
N ALA A 94 -10.67 -8.85 -3.95
CA ALA A 94 -12.03 -9.11 -3.47
C ALA A 94 -12.54 -8.10 -2.41
N LEU A 95 -11.68 -7.23 -1.87
CA LEU A 95 -12.08 -6.20 -0.90
C LEU A 95 -12.69 -4.96 -1.57
N ARG A 96 -12.52 -4.78 -2.89
CA ARG A 96 -13.14 -3.72 -3.69
C ARG A 96 -14.27 -4.26 -4.55
N LYS A 97 -15.38 -4.62 -3.92
CA LYS A 97 -16.59 -5.03 -4.65
C LYS A 97 -17.49 -3.85 -5.04
N ASP A 98 -17.24 -2.67 -4.49
CA ASP A 98 -18.07 -1.46 -4.58
C ASP A 98 -17.66 -0.51 -5.71
N ILE A 99 -16.42 -0.64 -6.22
CA ILE A 99 -15.92 0.14 -7.35
C ILE A 99 -15.31 -0.85 -8.33
N ALA A 100 -16.19 -1.53 -9.07
CA ALA A 100 -15.80 -2.19 -10.32
C ALA A 100 -15.24 -1.11 -11.25
N GLN A 101 -13.98 -1.24 -11.64
CA GLN A 101 -13.39 -0.48 -12.74
C GLN A 101 -14.02 -0.90 -14.06
#